data_AF-A0A9W4MVC9-F1
#
_entry.id   AF-A0A9W4MVC9-F1
#
_cell.length_a   1.000
_cell.length_b   1.000
_cell.length_c   1.000
_cell.angle_alpha   90.00
_cell.angle_beta   90.00
_cell.angle_gamma   90.00
#
_symmetry.space_group_name_H-M   'P 1'
#
loop_
_entity.id
_entity.type
_entity.pdbx_description
1 polymer ?
#
loop_
_entity_poly.entity_id
_entity_poly.type
_entity_poly.pdbx_seq_one_letter_code
_entity_poly.pdbx_strand_id
1 'polypeptide(L)'
;MSRPGDFDHLCSTEVKLEQPSPSPSATFVLDDELSEEYQTMKQEEFDEDIGHPFAALKFSCHNLFDPTQQGFIRLYYPISIDGTISRPPQVRAQQALTQHTHAEVKALISLDHKNCTAVPKLLGYGNRVQGVGDYVPGGYINYVAWARVAGEPISSVYYWVRDLTYREEVRSAFRAAYR
;
A
#
# COMPACT_ATOMS: atom_id res chain seq x y z
N MET A 1 1.78 -19.78 -4.13
CA MET A 1 2.12 -18.73 -3.16
C MET A 1 3.19 -17.86 -3.76
N SER A 2 2.94 -16.55 -3.79
CA SER A 2 3.98 -15.54 -3.96
C SER A 2 5.00 -15.67 -2.83
N ARG A 3 6.27 -15.38 -3.11
CA ARG A 3 7.40 -15.52 -2.19
C ARG A 3 8.00 -14.14 -1.89
N PRO A 4 8.61 -13.96 -0.71
CA PRO A 4 9.47 -12.82 -0.42
C PRO A 4 10.42 -12.50 -1.58
N GLY A 5 10.38 -11.26 -2.06
CA GLY A 5 11.22 -10.77 -3.17
C GLY A 5 10.58 -10.89 -4.55
N ASP A 6 9.34 -11.38 -4.63
CA ASP A 6 8.58 -11.40 -5.89
C ASP A 6 8.37 -9.99 -6.46
N PHE A 7 8.47 -8.95 -5.63
CA PHE A 7 8.27 -7.55 -6.02
C PHE A 7 9.53 -6.68 -6.01
N ASP A 8 10.71 -7.25 -5.73
CA ASP A 8 12.01 -6.54 -5.78
C ASP A 8 12.25 -5.89 -7.15
N HIS A 9 11.71 -6.48 -8.21
CA HIS A 9 11.81 -5.96 -9.58
C HIS A 9 11.09 -4.62 -9.79
N LEU A 10 10.26 -4.18 -8.83
CA LEU A 10 9.58 -2.89 -8.88
C LEU A 10 10.49 -1.72 -8.44
N CYS A 11 11.62 -1.99 -7.79
CA CYS A 11 12.61 -0.95 -7.49
C CYS A 11 13.01 -0.19 -8.78
N SER A 12 13.22 1.12 -8.66
CA SER A 12 13.43 2.05 -9.78
C SER A 12 12.24 2.28 -10.73
N THR A 13 11.05 1.74 -10.43
CA THR A 13 9.85 2.01 -11.24
C THR A 13 9.30 3.41 -10.98
N GLU A 14 8.91 4.09 -12.05
CA GLU A 14 8.20 5.38 -11.98
C GLU A 14 6.69 5.19 -11.78
N VAL A 15 6.18 5.77 -10.69
CA VAL A 15 4.76 5.80 -10.36
C VAL A 15 4.25 7.22 -10.44
N LYS A 16 3.33 7.45 -11.39
CA LYS A 16 2.58 8.69 -11.49
C LYS A 16 1.44 8.71 -10.45
N LEU A 17 1.48 9.69 -9.57
CA LEU A 17 0.49 9.94 -8.53
C LEU A 17 -0.42 11.09 -8.94
N GLU A 18 -1.72 10.87 -8.78
CA GLU A 18 -2.72 11.92 -8.73
C GLU A 18 -2.59 12.64 -7.39
N GLN A 19 -2.60 13.97 -7.41
CA GLN A 19 -2.53 14.79 -6.20
C GLN A 19 -3.93 15.22 -5.76
N PRO A 20 -4.11 15.57 -4.47
CA PRO A 20 -5.25 16.35 -4.04
C PRO A 20 -5.36 17.63 -4.90
N SER A 21 -6.51 17.82 -5.54
CA SER A 21 -6.81 19.02 -6.32
C SER A 21 -6.56 20.27 -5.47
N PRO A 22 -5.86 21.31 -5.98
CA PRO A 22 -5.56 21.60 -7.39
C PRO A 22 -4.11 21.28 -7.82
N SER A 23 -3.37 20.46 -7.06
CA SER A 23 -1.95 20.24 -7.35
C SER A 23 -1.76 19.39 -8.62
N PRO A 24 -0.74 19.68 -9.45
CA PRO A 24 -0.45 18.85 -10.62
C PRO A 24 0.02 17.46 -10.20
N SER A 25 -0.32 16.43 -10.97
CA SER A 25 0.19 15.07 -10.76
C SER A 25 1.72 15.06 -10.67
N ALA A 26 2.27 14.24 -9.77
CA ALA A 26 3.72 14.10 -9.60
C ALA A 26 4.16 12.67 -9.90
N THR A 27 5.41 12.49 -10.33
CA THR A 27 6.01 11.17 -10.55
C THR A 27 6.99 10.89 -9.43
N PHE A 28 6.85 9.71 -8.81
CA PHE A 28 7.75 9.21 -7.79
C PHE A 28 8.45 7.96 -8.28
N VAL A 29 9.72 7.80 -7.92
CA VAL A 29 10.50 6.58 -8.19
C VAL A 29 10.49 5.72 -6.94
N LEU A 30 10.24 4.42 -7.11
CA LEU A 30 10.36 3.44 -6.02
C LEU A 30 11.84 3.19 -5.72
N ASP A 31 12.23 3.35 -4.46
CA ASP A 31 13.60 3.13 -3.99
C ASP A 31 13.73 1.72 -3.41
N ASP A 32 13.87 1.60 -2.09
CA ASP A 32 14.05 0.33 -1.39
C ASP A 32 12.71 -0.28 -0.99
N GLU A 33 12.58 -1.59 -1.14
CA GLU A 33 11.48 -2.33 -0.54
C GLU A 33 11.66 -2.41 0.99
N LEU A 34 10.60 -2.04 1.72
CA LEU A 34 10.59 -1.98 3.18
C LEU A 34 9.78 -3.12 3.81
N SER A 35 8.71 -3.55 3.15
CA SER A 35 7.88 -4.65 3.64
C SER A 35 6.98 -5.23 2.56
N GLU A 36 6.77 -6.53 2.64
CA GLU A 36 5.86 -7.30 1.80
C GLU A 36 4.92 -8.11 2.70
N GLU A 37 3.63 -7.77 2.68
CA GLU A 37 2.61 -8.44 3.48
C GLU A 37 1.60 -9.13 2.56
N TYR A 38 1.24 -10.37 2.87
CA TYR A 38 0.36 -11.17 2.02
C TYR A 38 -0.94 -11.52 2.74
N GLN A 39 -2.05 -11.27 2.05
CA GLN A 39 -3.34 -11.87 2.35
C GLN A 39 -3.61 -12.94 1.28
N THR A 40 -3.09 -14.15 1.49
CA THR A 40 -3.37 -15.31 0.63
C THR A 40 -4.75 -15.87 0.92
N MET A 41 -5.30 -16.61 -0.04
CA MET A 41 -6.63 -17.19 0.06
C MET A 41 -6.72 -18.47 -0.75
N LYS A 42 -7.40 -19.48 -0.22
CA LYS A 42 -7.77 -20.72 -0.93
C LYS A 42 -9.05 -20.52 -1.73
N GLN A 43 -9.34 -21.46 -2.63
CA GLN A 43 -10.54 -21.39 -3.46
C GLN A 43 -11.81 -21.41 -2.60
N GLU A 44 -11.85 -22.21 -1.53
CA GLU A 44 -13.03 -22.32 -0.66
C GLU A 44 -13.36 -20.98 0.03
N GLU A 45 -12.34 -20.27 0.53
CA GLU A 45 -12.50 -18.97 1.19
C GLU A 45 -12.96 -17.88 0.19
N PHE A 46 -12.50 -17.97 -1.06
CA PHE A 46 -12.93 -17.09 -2.13
C PHE A 46 -14.38 -17.35 -2.54
N ASP A 47 -14.77 -18.63 -2.64
CA ASP A 47 -16.15 -19.04 -2.98
C ASP A 47 -17.15 -18.65 -1.88
N GLU A 48 -16.69 -18.52 -0.62
CA GLU A 48 -17.46 -18.00 0.52
C GLU A 48 -17.55 -16.46 0.57
N ASP A 49 -16.98 -15.75 -0.42
CA ASP A 49 -16.95 -14.27 -0.53
C ASP A 49 -16.34 -13.58 0.71
N ILE A 50 -15.35 -14.21 1.35
CA ILE A 50 -14.66 -13.67 2.53
C ILE A 50 -13.77 -12.46 2.16
N GLY A 51 -13.34 -12.38 0.90
CA GLY A 51 -12.50 -11.32 0.40
C GLY A 51 -11.75 -11.72 -0.87
N HIS A 52 -10.70 -10.97 -1.19
CA HIS A 52 -9.87 -11.22 -2.35
C HIS A 52 -8.40 -11.23 -1.92
N PRO A 53 -7.57 -12.13 -2.47
CA PRO A 53 -6.19 -12.19 -2.09
C PRO A 53 -5.37 -11.03 -2.70
N PHE A 54 -4.49 -10.43 -1.91
CA PHE A 54 -3.60 -9.36 -2.35
C PHE A 54 -2.28 -9.36 -1.57
N ALA A 55 -1.27 -8.71 -2.15
CA ALA A 55 -0.05 -8.31 -1.49
C ALA A 55 -0.09 -6.80 -1.19
N ALA A 56 0.40 -6.41 -0.02
CA ALA A 56 0.56 -5.02 0.41
C ALA A 56 2.06 -4.70 0.54
N LEU A 57 2.58 -3.99 -0.46
CA LEU A 57 4.01 -3.70 -0.62
C LEU A 57 4.30 -2.28 -0.16
N LYS A 58 5.35 -2.08 0.62
CA LYS A 58 5.80 -0.75 1.02
C LYS A 58 7.20 -0.49 0.51
N PHE A 59 7.37 0.64 -0.16
CA PHE A 59 8.67 1.12 -0.62
C PHE A 59 8.97 2.50 0.00
N SER A 60 10.25 2.82 0.16
CA SER A 60 10.68 4.22 0.14
C SER A 60 10.53 4.77 -1.28
N CYS A 61 10.33 6.06 -1.40
CA CYS A 61 10.27 6.71 -2.71
C CYS A 61 10.74 8.16 -2.65
N HIS A 62 11.11 8.70 -3.80
CA HIS A 62 11.42 10.12 -3.97
C HIS A 62 10.75 10.69 -5.21
N ASN A 63 10.48 12.00 -5.21
CA ASN A 63 9.96 12.68 -6.39
C ASN A 63 11.04 12.72 -7.48
N LEU A 64 10.68 12.33 -8.70
CA LEU A 64 11.59 12.25 -9.85
C LEU A 64 12.25 13.61 -10.17
N PHE A 65 11.52 14.71 -9.99
CA PHE A 65 12.00 16.06 -10.30
C PHE A 65 12.50 16.84 -9.09
N ASP A 66 12.25 16.34 -7.88
CA ASP A 66 12.76 16.89 -6.62
C ASP A 66 13.12 15.75 -5.64
N PRO A 67 14.32 15.16 -5.75
CA PRO A 67 14.74 14.05 -4.91
C PRO A 67 14.80 14.38 -3.40
N THR A 68 14.72 15.66 -3.03
CA THR A 68 14.62 16.06 -1.61
C THR A 68 13.24 15.76 -1.03
N GLN A 69 12.21 15.69 -1.88
CA GLN A 69 10.88 15.25 -1.51
C GLN A 69 10.82 13.72 -1.43
N GLN A 70 11.11 13.20 -0.25
CA GLN A 70 11.07 11.77 0.06
C GLN A 70 9.77 11.35 0.73
N GLY A 71 9.39 10.09 0.54
CA GLY A 71 8.18 9.53 1.07
C GLY A 71 8.23 8.02 1.24
N PHE A 72 7.08 7.49 1.61
CA PHE A 72 6.77 6.08 1.50
C PHE A 72 5.59 5.93 0.55
N ILE A 73 5.53 4.80 -0.14
CA ILE A 73 4.41 4.41 -0.98
C ILE A 73 3.97 3.00 -0.63
N ARG A 74 2.66 2.83 -0.45
CA ARG A 74 2.02 1.52 -0.33
C ARG A 74 1.39 1.17 -1.66
N LEU A 75 1.70 -0.02 -2.17
CA LEU A 75 1.04 -0.64 -3.31
C LEU A 75 0.21 -1.82 -2.81
N TYR A 76 -1.04 -1.89 -3.25
CA TYR A 76 -1.90 -3.06 -3.09
C TYR A 76 -2.05 -3.76 -4.42
N TYR A 77 -1.56 -5.00 -4.46
CA TYR A 77 -1.40 -5.79 -5.67
C TYR A 77 -2.21 -7.09 -5.53
N PRO A 78 -3.35 -7.25 -6.22
CA PRO A 78 -4.09 -8.51 -6.29
C PRO A 78 -3.17 -9.65 -6.70
N ILE A 79 -3.20 -10.74 -5.95
CA ILE A 79 -2.45 -11.95 -6.24
C ILE A 79 -3.42 -13.08 -6.58
N SER A 80 -2.93 -14.13 -7.23
CA SER A 80 -3.76 -15.27 -7.60
C SER A 80 -4.20 -16.07 -6.37
N ILE A 81 -5.39 -16.65 -6.40
CA ILE A 81 -5.84 -17.68 -5.44
C ILE A 81 -4.80 -18.80 -5.36
N ASP A 82 -4.59 -19.37 -4.17
CA ASP A 82 -3.60 -20.41 -3.97
C ASP A 82 -3.80 -21.60 -4.91
N GLY A 83 -2.69 -22.07 -5.50
CA GLY A 83 -2.70 -23.14 -6.51
C GLY A 83 -3.09 -22.71 -7.92
N THR A 84 -3.44 -21.43 -8.15
CA THR A 84 -3.84 -20.94 -9.47
C THR A 84 -2.77 -20.14 -10.21
N ILE A 85 -1.66 -19.78 -9.55
CA ILE A 85 -0.57 -18.97 -10.15
C ILE A 85 -0.01 -19.55 -11.47
N SER A 86 0.07 -20.88 -11.58
CA SER A 86 0.59 -21.57 -12.77
C SER A 86 -0.47 -21.81 -13.85
N ARG A 87 -1.71 -21.35 -13.63
CA ARG A 87 -2.79 -21.47 -14.61
C ARG A 87 -2.62 -20.44 -15.73
N PRO A 88 -3.19 -20.70 -16.92
CA PRO A 88 -3.15 -19.76 -18.02
C PRO A 88 -3.69 -18.38 -17.61
N PRO A 89 -3.17 -17.27 -18.19
CA PRO A 89 -3.61 -15.91 -17.85
C PRO A 89 -5.12 -15.71 -17.90
N GLN A 90 -5.81 -16.38 -18.82
CA GLN A 90 -7.26 -16.30 -18.98
C GLN A 90 -8.03 -16.84 -17.76
N VAL A 91 -7.48 -17.86 -17.10
CA VAL A 91 -8.08 -18.44 -15.87
C VAL A 91 -7.82 -17.50 -14.69
N ARG A 92 -6.61 -16.95 -14.57
CA ARG A 92 -6.28 -16.00 -13.50
C ARG A 92 -7.04 -14.68 -13.65
N ALA A 93 -7.28 -14.24 -14.88
CA ALA A 93 -8.07 -13.04 -15.17
C ALA A 93 -9.53 -13.12 -14.68
N GLN A 94 -10.08 -14.33 -14.55
CA GLN A 94 -11.43 -14.52 -13.99
C GLN A 94 -11.52 -14.17 -12.50
N GLN A 95 -10.38 -14.07 -11.80
CA GLN A 95 -10.29 -13.69 -10.40
C GLN A 95 -10.22 -12.16 -10.23
N ALA A 96 -10.17 -11.40 -11.33
CA ALA A 96 -9.95 -9.97 -11.29
C ALA A 96 -11.15 -9.21 -10.74
N LEU A 97 -10.92 -8.45 -9.67
CA LEU A 97 -11.72 -7.27 -9.37
C LEU A 97 -11.24 -6.10 -10.22
N THR A 98 -12.12 -5.57 -11.05
CA THR A 98 -11.80 -4.42 -11.91
C THR A 98 -11.72 -3.11 -11.13
N GLN A 99 -12.45 -3.00 -10.02
CA GLN A 99 -12.45 -1.81 -9.16
C GLN A 99 -12.52 -2.20 -7.69
N HIS A 100 -11.54 -1.75 -6.93
CA HIS A 100 -11.52 -1.82 -5.48
C HIS A 100 -10.61 -0.71 -4.97
N THR A 101 -10.90 -0.19 -3.78
CA THR A 101 -10.02 0.76 -3.10
C THR A 101 -9.89 0.37 -1.64
N HIS A 102 -8.66 0.09 -1.22
CA HIS A 102 -8.33 -0.35 0.12
C HIS A 102 -8.65 0.73 1.16
N ALA A 103 -9.00 0.28 2.38
CA ALA A 103 -9.42 1.16 3.47
C ALA A 103 -8.35 2.20 3.83
N GLU A 104 -7.06 1.82 3.83
CA GLU A 104 -5.94 2.74 4.09
C GLU A 104 -5.89 3.89 3.07
N VAL A 105 -6.04 3.58 1.78
CA VAL A 105 -6.06 4.58 0.70
C VAL A 105 -7.20 5.57 0.92
N LYS A 106 -8.42 5.07 1.17
CA LYS A 106 -9.60 5.91 1.47
C LYS A 106 -9.39 6.78 2.71
N ALA A 107 -8.79 6.21 3.76
CA ALA A 107 -8.57 6.90 5.02
C ALA A 107 -7.56 8.05 4.86
N LEU A 108 -6.42 7.80 4.21
CA LEU A 108 -5.40 8.84 3.98
C LEU A 108 -5.93 9.99 3.11
N ILE A 109 -6.68 9.68 2.05
CA ILE A 109 -7.35 10.72 1.23
C ILE A 109 -8.33 11.53 2.09
N SER A 110 -9.16 10.86 2.90
CA SER A 110 -10.15 11.55 3.74
C SER A 110 -9.50 12.42 4.82
N LEU A 111 -8.41 11.97 5.42
CA LEU A 111 -7.68 12.70 6.46
C LEU A 111 -6.95 13.91 5.89
N ASP A 112 -6.35 13.78 4.71
CA ASP A 112 -5.72 14.89 3.99
C ASP A 112 -6.74 15.96 3.61
N HIS A 113 -7.90 15.58 3.05
CA HIS A 113 -8.99 16.51 2.75
C HIS A 113 -9.53 17.26 3.97
N LYS A 114 -9.41 16.67 5.17
CA LYS A 114 -9.78 17.29 6.44
C LYS A 114 -8.64 18.13 7.05
N ASN A 115 -7.51 18.26 6.37
CA ASN A 115 -6.29 18.88 6.86
C ASN A 115 -5.83 18.30 8.21
N CYS A 116 -5.97 16.99 8.39
CA CYS A 116 -5.58 16.32 9.62
C CYS A 116 -4.06 16.38 9.79
N THR A 117 -3.60 17.05 10.85
CA THR A 117 -2.17 17.19 11.15
C THR A 117 -1.56 15.99 11.88
N ALA A 118 -2.41 15.02 12.27
CA ALA A 118 -1.99 13.80 12.96
C ALA A 118 -1.49 12.70 12.01
N VAL A 119 -1.64 12.88 10.70
CA VAL A 119 -1.12 11.97 9.68
C VAL A 119 -0.03 12.64 8.85
N PRO A 120 0.92 11.87 8.29
CA PRO A 120 1.86 12.40 7.33
C PRO A 120 1.12 13.02 6.13
N LYS A 121 1.70 14.09 5.58
CA LYS A 121 1.16 14.77 4.39
C LYS A 121 1.00 13.78 3.25
N LEU A 122 -0.17 13.76 2.62
CA LEU A 122 -0.41 12.96 1.44
C LEU A 122 0.43 13.50 0.28
N LEU A 123 1.19 12.62 -0.37
CA LEU A 123 1.96 12.92 -1.57
C LEU A 123 1.23 12.52 -2.85
N GLY A 124 0.07 11.87 -2.73
CA GLY A 124 -0.78 11.49 -3.84
C GLY A 124 -1.16 10.01 -3.80
N TYR A 125 -2.01 9.62 -4.73
CA TYR A 125 -2.54 8.26 -4.86
C TYR A 125 -2.83 7.95 -6.32
N GLY A 126 -3.24 6.73 -6.62
CA GLY A 126 -3.72 6.39 -7.94
C GLY A 126 -4.07 4.92 -8.06
N ASN A 127 -4.54 4.57 -9.25
CA ASN A 127 -4.88 3.21 -9.60
C ASN A 127 -4.35 2.85 -10.99
N ARG A 128 -4.00 1.58 -11.17
CA ARG A 128 -3.64 0.97 -12.45
C ARG A 128 -4.36 -0.36 -12.59
N VAL A 129 -4.26 -0.95 -13.77
CA VAL A 129 -4.79 -2.29 -14.07
C VAL A 129 -3.62 -3.20 -14.42
N GLN A 130 -3.63 -4.41 -13.86
CA GLN A 130 -2.65 -5.44 -14.11
C GLN A 130 -2.68 -5.89 -15.58
N GLY A 131 -1.49 -6.06 -16.16
CA GLY A 131 -1.27 -6.56 -17.50
C GLY A 131 -1.47 -8.06 -17.62
N VAL A 132 -1.31 -8.58 -18.85
CA VAL A 132 -1.55 -10.00 -19.18
C VAL A 132 -0.57 -10.95 -18.46
N GLY A 133 0.64 -10.48 -18.13
CA GLY A 133 1.67 -11.27 -17.46
C GLY A 133 1.59 -11.27 -15.93
N ASP A 134 0.84 -10.35 -15.34
CA ASP A 134 0.78 -10.14 -13.89
C ASP A 134 -0.03 -11.23 -13.19
N TYR A 135 -0.04 -11.26 -11.85
CA TYR A 135 -0.67 -12.31 -11.02
C TYR A 135 -2.18 -12.49 -11.21
N VAL A 136 -2.89 -11.42 -11.51
CA VAL A 136 -4.34 -11.39 -11.78
C VAL A 136 -4.60 -10.40 -12.92
N PRO A 137 -4.48 -10.82 -14.19
CA PRO A 137 -4.64 -9.92 -15.33
C PRO A 137 -5.99 -9.22 -15.32
N GLY A 138 -6.00 -7.91 -15.51
CA GLY A 138 -7.21 -7.09 -15.40
C GLY A 138 -7.59 -6.72 -13.96
N GLY A 139 -6.87 -7.22 -12.95
CA GLY A 139 -7.03 -6.82 -11.56
C GLY A 139 -6.55 -5.39 -11.32
N TYR A 140 -7.12 -4.72 -10.32
CA TYR A 140 -6.68 -3.39 -9.92
C TYR A 140 -5.24 -3.39 -9.39
N ILE A 141 -4.57 -2.23 -9.37
CA ILE A 141 -3.42 -1.95 -8.50
C ILE A 141 -3.75 -0.61 -7.85
N ASN A 142 -3.81 -0.56 -6.53
CA ASN A 142 -4.00 0.70 -5.80
C ASN A 142 -2.67 1.14 -5.22
N TYR A 143 -2.40 2.44 -5.24
CA TYR A 143 -1.25 2.97 -4.54
C TYR A 143 -1.53 4.31 -3.89
N VAL A 144 -0.87 4.54 -2.76
CA VAL A 144 -0.94 5.79 -1.99
C VAL A 144 0.44 6.09 -1.44
N ALA A 145 0.88 7.34 -1.58
CA ALA A 145 2.17 7.79 -1.08
C ALA A 145 1.99 8.93 -0.07
N TRP A 146 2.84 8.96 0.94
CA TRP A 146 2.82 9.95 1.99
C TRP A 146 4.23 10.35 2.40
N ALA A 147 4.36 11.57 2.93
CA ALA A 147 5.65 12.15 3.28
C ALA A 147 6.33 11.33 4.37
N ARG A 148 7.65 11.20 4.27
CA ARG A 148 8.45 10.65 5.35
C ARG A 148 8.45 11.66 6.51
N VAL A 149 8.10 11.19 7.71
CA VAL A 149 8.18 11.98 8.94
C VAL A 149 9.40 11.59 9.75
N ALA A 150 9.93 12.53 10.53
CA ALA A 150 11.05 12.26 11.43
C ALA A 150 10.64 11.27 12.53
N GLY A 151 11.57 10.39 12.90
CA GLY A 151 11.38 9.37 13.93
C GLY A 151 11.35 7.95 13.37
N GLU A 152 11.14 7.00 14.28
CA GLU A 152 11.12 5.58 13.96
C GLU A 152 9.70 5.01 14.10
N PRO A 153 9.29 4.10 13.21
CA PRO A 153 7.99 3.45 13.31
C PRO A 153 7.92 2.59 14.58
N ILE A 154 6.83 2.76 15.35
CA ILE A 154 6.53 1.90 16.49
C ILE A 154 5.80 0.66 15.95
N SER A 155 6.46 -0.50 15.96
CA SER A 155 5.80 -1.75 15.56
C SER A 155 4.81 -2.22 16.62
N SER A 156 3.77 -2.95 16.19
CA SER A 156 2.77 -3.52 17.11
C SER A 156 3.43 -4.41 18.17
N VAL A 157 4.33 -5.30 17.75
CA VAL A 157 5.06 -6.20 18.66
C VAL A 157 5.88 -5.39 19.67
N TYR A 158 6.63 -4.40 19.21
CA TYR A 158 7.44 -3.57 20.10
C TYR A 158 6.56 -2.82 21.10
N TYR A 159 5.47 -2.20 20.64
CA TYR A 159 4.52 -1.50 21.50
C TYR A 159 3.98 -2.40 22.63
N TRP A 160 3.60 -3.65 22.32
CA TRP A 160 2.99 -4.56 23.31
C TRP A 160 3.98 -5.20 24.28
N VAL A 161 5.26 -5.36 23.89
CA VAL A 161 6.31 -5.89 24.77
C VAL A 161 6.75 -4.86 25.82
N ARG A 162 6.54 -3.57 25.56
CA ARG A 162 6.91 -2.50 26.49
C ARG A 162 5.95 -2.40 27.68
N ASP A 163 6.44 -1.80 28.76
CA ASP A 163 5.68 -1.64 30.00
C ASP A 163 4.44 -0.74 29.83
N LEU A 164 3.61 -0.68 30.88
CA LEU A 164 2.41 0.15 30.86
C LEU A 164 2.74 1.64 30.72
N THR A 165 3.80 2.11 31.36
CA THR A 165 4.22 3.53 31.34
C THR A 165 4.48 3.99 29.91
N TYR A 166 5.33 3.28 29.17
CA TYR A 166 5.63 3.57 27.78
C TYR A 166 4.37 3.54 26.90
N ARG A 167 3.50 2.53 27.09
CA ARG A 167 2.26 2.43 26.30
C ARG A 167 1.31 3.59 26.56
N GLU A 168 1.22 4.08 27.81
CA GLU A 168 0.42 5.27 28.14
C GLU A 168 1.03 6.56 27.58
N GLU A 169 2.36 6.69 27.56
CA GLU A 169 3.04 7.83 26.91
C GLU A 169 2.70 7.89 25.42
N VAL A 170 2.80 6.76 24.71
CA VAL A 170 2.42 6.65 23.30
C VAL A 170 0.94 7.01 23.11
N ARG A 171 0.03 6.41 23.89
CA ARG A 171 -1.42 6.74 23.82
C ARG A 171 -1.68 8.21 24.06
N SER A 172 -1.00 8.83 25.03
CA SER A 172 -1.13 10.26 25.34
C SER A 172 -0.67 11.11 24.16
N ALA A 173 0.45 10.77 23.52
CA ALA A 173 0.93 11.46 22.33
C ALA A 173 -0.07 11.36 21.17
N PHE A 174 -0.64 10.17 20.91
CA PHE A 174 -1.66 9.99 19.88
C PHE A 174 -2.94 10.81 20.15
N ARG A 175 -3.44 10.82 21.40
CA ARG A 175 -4.60 11.64 21.81
C ARG A 175 -4.34 13.13 21.67
N ALA A 176 -3.12 13.58 21.94
CA ALA A 176 -2.75 14.99 21.81
C ALA A 176 -2.66 15.44 20.36
N ALA A 177 -2.20 14.55 19.47
CA ALA A 177 -2.05 14.81 18.03
C ALA A 177 -3.38 14.76 17.28
N TYR A 178 -4.24 13.79 17.59
CA TYR A 178 -5.56 13.64 16.95
C TYR A 178 -6.61 14.50 17.67
N ARG A 179 -6.79 15.74 17.20
CA ARG A 179 -7.81 16.69 17.68
C ARG A 179 -8.97 16.85 16.70
#